data_AF-X1A5Q6-F1
#
_entry.id   AF-X1A5Q6-F1
#
_cell.length_a   1.000
_cell.length_b   1.000
_cell.length_c   1.000
_cell.angle_alpha   90.00
_cell.angle_beta   90.00
_cell.angle_gamma   90.00
#
_symmetry.space_group_name_H-M   'P 1'
#
loop_
_entity.id
_entity.type
_entity.pdbx_description
1 polymer ?
#
loop_
_entity_poly.entity_id
_entity_poly.type
_entity_poly.pdbx_seq_one_letter_code
_entity_poly.pdbx_strand_id
1 'polypeptide(L)' 'MGSVYKIVEIVGTSEKSWEDAARVAVETASKSIKELRIA' A
#
# COMPACT_ATOMS: atom_id res chain seq x y z
N MET A 1 8.74 -14.74 -21.16
CA MET A 1 9.10 -14.77 -19.72
C MET A 1 8.05 -13.96 -18.98
N GLY A 2 7.28 -14.57 -18.10
CA GLY A 2 6.21 -13.88 -17.35
C GLY A 2 6.73 -13.25 -16.06
N SER A 3 6.21 -12.08 -15.69
CA SER A 3 6.48 -11.46 -14.39
C SER A 3 5.54 -12.04 -13.34
N VAL A 4 6.09 -12.45 -12.19
CA VAL A 4 5.30 -12.94 -11.05
C VAL A 4 5.10 -11.77 -10.08
N TYR A 5 3.84 -11.47 -9.76
CA TYR A 5 3.47 -10.42 -8.81
C TYR A 5 2.83 -11.03 -7.57
N LYS A 6 3.10 -10.40 -6.42
CA LYS A 6 2.46 -10.73 -5.14
C LYS A 6 1.43 -9.67 -4.82
N ILE A 7 0.17 -10.08 -4.71
CA ILE A 7 -0.91 -9.23 -4.21
C ILE A 7 -0.93 -9.37 -2.68
N VAL A 8 -0.99 -8.24 -1.98
CA VAL A 8 -1.09 -8.17 -0.52
C VAL A 8 -2.14 -7.14 -0.14
N GLU A 9 -2.91 -7.41 0.91
CA GLU A 9 -3.84 -6.45 1.49
C GLU A 9 -3.12 -5.62 2.56
N ILE A 10 -3.37 -4.31 2.56
CA ILE A 10 -2.84 -3.37 3.54
C ILE A 10 -3.98 -2.61 4.19
N VAL A 11 -3.86 -2.36 5.49
CA VAL A 11 -4.83 -1.58 6.26
C VAL A 11 -4.09 -0.44 6.94
N GLY A 12 -4.55 0.79 6.70
CA GLY A 12 -4.13 1.96 7.45
C GLY A 12 -5.29 2.53 8.23
N THR A 13 -4.97 3.26 9.30
CA THR A 13 -5.95 3.90 10.17
C THR A 13 -5.57 5.36 10.35
N SER A 14 -6.57 6.24 10.41
CA SER A 14 -6.39 7.64 10.77
C SER A 14 -7.65 8.15 11.46
N GLU A 15 -7.47 9.02 12.44
CA GLU A 15 -8.56 9.73 13.11
C GLU A 15 -9.07 10.92 12.28
N LYS A 16 -8.35 11.31 11.22
CA LYS A 16 -8.65 12.52 10.44
C LYS A 16 -9.64 12.25 9.32
N SER A 17 -9.31 11.30 8.46
CA SER A 17 -10.15 10.92 7.32
C SER A 17 -9.72 9.58 6.74
N TRP A 18 -10.56 9.04 5.86
CA TRP A 18 -10.25 7.84 5.10
C TRP A 18 -9.06 8.03 4.15
N GLU A 19 -8.95 9.19 3.50
CA GLU A 19 -7.85 9.52 2.58
C GLU A 19 -6.50 9.55 3.31
N ASP A 20 -6.49 10.09 4.52
CA ASP A 20 -5.29 10.10 5.36
C ASP A 20 -4.90 8.68 5.78
N ALA A 21 -5.88 7.84 6.14
CA ALA A 21 -5.65 6.43 6.45
C ALA A 21 -5.04 5.67 5.26
N ALA A 22 -5.57 5.89 4.06
CA ALA A 22 -5.06 5.30 2.82
C ALA A 22 -3.62 5.74 2.52
N ARG A 23 -3.33 7.05 2.64
CA ARG A 23 -1.99 7.60 2.47
C ARG A 23 -0.98 6.96 3.43
N VAL A 24 -1.32 6.87 4.72
CA VAL A 24 -0.45 6.26 5.75
C VAL A 24 -0.16 4.79 5.46
N ALA A 25 -1.17 4.03 4.99
CA ALA A 25 -0.98 2.63 4.61
C ALA A 25 0.06 2.48 3.49
N VAL A 26 -0.09 3.27 2.42
CA VAL A 26 0.79 3.24 1.25
C VAL A 26 2.21 3.71 1.61
N GLU A 27 2.35 4.79 2.38
CA GLU A 27 3.65 5.28 2.86
C GLU A 27 4.39 4.27 3.74
N THR A 28 3.66 3.47 4.52
CA THR A 28 4.27 2.42 5.34
C THR A 28 4.70 1.25 4.48
N ALA A 29 3.85 0.79 3.58
CA ALA A 29 4.13 -0.31 2.66
C ALA A 29 5.34 -0.02 1.75
N SER A 30 5.47 1.22 1.26
CA SER A 30 6.54 1.62 0.35
C SER A 30 7.96 1.54 0.95
N LYS A 31 8.07 1.53 2.29
CA LYS A 31 9.36 1.36 2.99
C LYS A 31 9.94 -0.06 2.85
N SER A 32 9.09 -1.05 2.58
CA SER A 32 9.48 -2.47 2.59
C SER A 32 9.19 -3.19 1.28
N ILE A 33 8.24 -2.69 0.47
CA ILE A 33 7.83 -3.32 -0.79
C ILE A 33 8.36 -2.50 -1.97
N LYS A 34 9.10 -3.16 -2.87
CA LYS A 34 9.59 -2.59 -4.12
C LYS A 34 8.54 -2.76 -5.23
N GLU A 35 8.51 -1.81 -6.16
CA GLU A 35 7.58 -1.80 -7.30
C GLU A 35 6.10 -1.90 -6.90
N LEU A 36 5.70 -1.15 -5.86
CA LEU A 36 4.30 -1.04 -5.45
C LEU A 36 3.45 -0.46 -6.60
N ARG A 37 2.37 -1.13 -6.96
CA ARG A 37 1.40 -0.66 -7.97
C ARG A 37 -0.01 -0.77 -7.41
N ILE A 38 -0.83 0.24 -7.70
CA ILE A 38 -2.24 0.30 -7.31
C ILE A 38 -3.05 -0.01 -8.58
N ALA A 39 -3.99 -0.95 -8.50
CA ALA A 39 -4.84 -1.39 -9.60
C ALA A 39 -6.29 -1.47 -9.14
#